data_AF-A0A1C6TRA2-F1
#
_entry.id   AF-A0A1C6TRA2-F1
#
_cell.length_a   1.000
_cell.length_b   1.000
_cell.length_c   1.000
_cell.angle_alpha   90.00
_cell.angle_beta   90.00
_cell.angle_gamma   90.00
#
_symmetry.space_group_name_H-M   'P 1'
#
loop_
_entity.id
_entity.type
_entity.pdbx_description
1 polymer ?
#
loop_
_entity_poly.entity_id
_entity_poly.type
_entity_poly.pdbx_seq_one_letter_code
_entity_poly.pdbx_strand_id
1 'polypeptide(L)'
;MGCEQWREVLSAQLDGEESPAERVAAETHLAGCEGCRTWWDRATAVTRRARLSVLVPGDDLTDAVLDALAEAPPPRRRARAVLGLRGRAALSLRAALGLIGALQLVLGLTQIGRGVAGPHVHPGGDALAAGHLWHESAAWNVAVGAGFLFVAARRTPPTGLVPMLSAFVGTLVLLSVNDLATGRVDTTRLVSHGFLLAGYAIVVALSRPGLRPDGPAQRDRPGEPRWRLPAEEQPEGPGLRVLPPYPGSAHVSDRRAA
;
A
#
# COMPACT_ATOMS: atom_id res chain seq x y z
N MET A 1 -32.06 -9.33 7.46
CA MET A 1 -30.67 -8.94 7.81
C MET A 1 -30.71 -8.13 9.08
N GLY A 2 -29.84 -8.46 10.05
CA GLY A 2 -29.70 -7.68 11.28
C GLY A 2 -28.93 -6.38 11.05
N CYS A 3 -28.97 -5.46 12.02
CA CYS A 3 -28.27 -4.18 11.93
C CYS A 3 -26.74 -4.34 11.74
N GLU A 4 -26.14 -5.40 12.27
CA GLU A 4 -24.70 -5.66 12.09
C GLU A 4 -24.33 -5.91 10.62
N GLN A 5 -25.16 -6.67 9.89
CA GLN A 5 -24.94 -6.93 8.47
C GLN A 5 -25.05 -5.65 7.64
N TRP A 6 -25.97 -4.75 8.02
CA TRP A 6 -26.09 -3.45 7.36
C TRP A 6 -24.91 -2.53 7.67
N ARG A 7 -24.32 -2.62 8.86
CA ARG A 7 -23.10 -1.87 9.18
C ARG A 7 -21.90 -2.34 8.38
N GLU A 8 -21.80 -3.63 8.04
CA GLU A 8 -20.77 -4.13 7.11
C GLU A 8 -20.93 -3.50 5.72
N VAL A 9 -22.14 -3.51 5.17
CA VAL A 9 -22.45 -2.89 3.86
C VAL A 9 -22.20 -1.38 3.87
N LEU A 10 -22.60 -0.69 4.94
CA LEU A 10 -22.34 0.73 5.10
C LEU A 10 -20.83 0.99 5.25
N SER A 11 -20.08 0.18 5.99
CA SER A 11 -18.63 0.28 6.06
C SER A 11 -17.99 0.15 4.67
N ALA A 12 -18.43 -0.81 3.86
CA ALA A 12 -17.97 -0.97 2.48
C ALA A 12 -18.25 0.29 1.63
N GLN A 13 -19.39 0.96 1.85
CA GLN A 13 -19.71 2.24 1.20
C GLN A 13 -18.73 3.38 1.53
N LEU A 14 -18.20 3.45 2.75
CA LEU A 14 -17.21 4.48 3.09
C LEU A 14 -15.91 4.30 2.29
N ASP A 15 -15.61 3.07 1.90
CA ASP A 15 -14.43 2.70 1.12
C ASP A 15 -14.70 2.60 -0.40
N GLY A 16 -15.97 2.67 -0.82
CA GLY A 16 -16.39 2.58 -2.22
C GLY A 16 -16.36 1.16 -2.78
N GLU A 17 -16.46 0.16 -1.90
CA GLU A 17 -16.38 -1.28 -2.23
C GLU A 17 -17.77 -1.94 -2.31
N GLU A 18 -18.85 -1.18 -2.16
CA GLU A 18 -20.21 -1.73 -2.25
C GLU A 18 -20.65 -2.00 -3.69
N SER A 19 -21.51 -2.99 -3.88
CA SER A 19 -22.23 -3.15 -5.15
C SER A 19 -23.36 -2.11 -5.30
N PRO A 20 -23.78 -1.76 -6.53
CA PRO A 20 -24.90 -0.84 -6.74
C PRO A 20 -26.21 -1.29 -6.08
N ALA A 21 -26.43 -2.61 -6.00
CA ALA A 21 -27.61 -3.17 -5.35
C ALA A 21 -27.57 -2.99 -3.81
N GLU A 22 -26.40 -3.20 -3.22
CA GLU A 22 -26.17 -3.00 -1.78
C GLU A 22 -26.35 -1.53 -1.38
N ARG A 23 -25.90 -0.59 -2.20
CA ARG A 23 -26.10 0.85 -1.97
C ARG A 23 -27.57 1.22 -1.82
N VAL A 24 -28.40 0.84 -2.80
CA VAL A 24 -29.85 1.12 -2.79
C VAL A 24 -30.54 0.46 -1.59
N ALA A 25 -30.16 -0.77 -1.28
CA ALA A 25 -30.74 -1.52 -0.17
C ALA A 25 -30.34 -0.92 1.19
N ALA A 26 -29.11 -0.42 1.33
CA ALA A 26 -28.63 0.25 2.54
C ALA A 26 -29.29 1.63 2.73
N GLU A 27 -29.51 2.40 1.67
CA GLU A 27 -30.29 3.65 1.72
C GLU A 27 -31.71 3.40 2.25
N THR A 28 -32.35 2.33 1.76
CA THR A 28 -33.67 1.90 2.23
C THR A 28 -33.64 1.54 3.72
N HIS A 29 -32.58 0.86 4.18
CA HIS A 29 -32.41 0.53 5.59
C HIS A 29 -32.18 1.76 6.47
N LEU A 30 -31.37 2.72 6.02
CA LEU A 30 -31.13 3.98 6.74
C LEU A 30 -32.43 4.79 6.91
N ALA A 31 -33.34 4.75 5.94
CA ALA A 31 -34.64 5.39 6.06
C ALA A 31 -35.49 4.81 7.22
N GLY A 32 -35.33 3.52 7.54
CA GLY A 32 -36.12 2.81 8.56
C GLY A 32 -35.42 2.58 9.90
N CYS A 33 -34.11 2.84 10.03
CA CYS A 33 -33.35 2.50 11.23
C CYS A 33 -32.52 3.68 11.78
N GLU A 34 -32.97 4.25 12.90
CA GLU A 34 -32.26 5.33 13.61
C GLU A 34 -30.89 4.90 14.15
N GLY A 35 -30.78 3.66 14.64
CA GLY A 35 -29.52 3.13 15.15
C GLY A 35 -28.42 3.07 14.08
N CYS A 36 -28.77 2.64 12.86
CA CYS A 36 -27.84 2.60 11.74
C CYS A 36 -27.54 4.00 11.18
N ARG A 37 -28.50 4.94 11.18
CA ARG A 37 -28.23 6.36 10.84
C ARG A 37 -27.22 6.99 11.79
N THR A 38 -27.43 6.85 13.08
CA THR A 38 -26.53 7.39 14.10
C THR A 38 -25.14 6.79 13.99
N TRP A 39 -25.05 5.48 13.72
CA TRP A 39 -23.77 4.81 13.48
C TRP A 39 -23.09 5.35 12.21
N TRP A 40 -23.84 5.52 11.13
CA TRP A 40 -23.35 6.01 9.84
C TRP A 40 -22.75 7.41 9.95
N ASP A 41 -23.42 8.32 10.66
CA ASP A 41 -22.93 9.69 10.85
C ASP A 41 -21.62 9.72 11.64
N ARG A 42 -21.52 8.89 12.69
CA ARG A 42 -20.27 8.76 13.48
C ARG A 42 -19.15 8.16 12.63
N ALA A 43 -19.42 7.10 11.89
CA ALA A 43 -18.45 6.43 11.03
C ALA A 43 -17.93 7.39 9.96
N THR A 44 -18.82 8.09 9.26
CA THR A 44 -18.47 9.12 8.27
C THR A 44 -17.64 10.25 8.88
N ALA A 45 -17.97 10.70 10.08
CA ALA A 45 -17.21 11.74 10.77
C ALA A 45 -15.80 11.29 11.18
N VAL A 46 -15.61 10.04 11.61
CA VAL A 46 -14.29 9.46 11.90
C VAL A 46 -13.50 9.27 10.62
N THR A 47 -14.09 8.67 9.58
CA THR A 47 -13.45 8.47 8.27
C THR A 47 -13.00 9.80 7.67
N ARG A 48 -13.82 10.85 7.76
CA ARG A 48 -13.44 12.19 7.33
C ARG A 48 -12.23 12.72 8.11
N ARG A 49 -12.22 12.62 9.45
CA ARG A 49 -11.08 13.07 10.27
C ARG A 49 -9.81 12.27 10.00
N ALA A 50 -9.93 10.97 9.73
CA ALA A 50 -8.80 10.11 9.42
C ALA A 50 -8.23 10.36 8.01
N ARG A 51 -9.09 10.70 7.02
CA ARG A 51 -8.68 10.99 5.64
C ARG A 51 -8.18 12.42 5.45
N LEU A 52 -8.69 13.36 6.25
CA LEU A 52 -8.12 14.70 6.30
C LEU A 52 -6.83 14.63 7.11
N SER A 53 -5.68 14.59 6.43
CA SER A 53 -4.45 15.11 7.01
C SER A 53 -4.73 16.52 7.51
N VAL A 54 -4.28 16.87 8.72
CA VAL A 54 -4.38 18.24 9.26
C VAL A 54 -4.07 19.22 8.13
N LEU A 55 -5.10 19.93 7.67
CA LEU A 55 -4.93 21.06 6.77
C LEU A 55 -4.22 22.10 7.62
N VAL A 56 -2.89 22.10 7.54
CA VAL A 56 -2.13 23.30 7.83
C VAL A 56 -2.72 24.36 6.88
N PRO A 57 -3.21 25.52 7.36
CA PRO A 57 -3.61 26.60 6.49
C PRO A 57 -2.44 26.92 5.57
N GLY A 58 -2.50 26.41 4.35
CA GLY A 58 -1.53 26.65 3.30
C GLY A 58 -2.12 27.65 2.33
N ASP A 59 -1.26 28.26 1.52
CA ASP A 59 -1.69 29.18 0.49
C ASP A 59 -2.73 28.50 -0.42
N ASP A 60 -3.79 29.23 -0.79
CA ASP A 60 -4.78 28.75 -1.75
C ASP A 60 -4.10 28.55 -3.11
N LEU A 61 -3.86 27.29 -3.47
CA LEU A 61 -3.21 26.92 -4.73
C LEU A 61 -4.22 26.77 -5.87
N THR A 62 -5.49 27.12 -5.68
CA THR A 62 -6.55 26.90 -6.69
C THR A 62 -6.19 27.54 -8.02
N ASP A 63 -5.79 28.80 -8.03
CA ASP A 63 -5.40 29.51 -9.26
C ASP A 63 -4.14 28.90 -9.89
N ALA A 64 -3.13 28.57 -9.07
CA ALA A 64 -1.90 27.92 -9.54
C ALA A 64 -2.17 26.53 -10.16
N VAL A 65 -3.19 25.82 -9.68
CA VAL A 65 -3.62 24.53 -10.24
C VAL A 65 -4.40 24.74 -11.54
N LEU A 66 -5.33 25.71 -11.58
CA LEU A 66 -6.10 26.03 -12.78
C LEU A 66 -5.19 26.52 -13.91
N ASP A 67 -4.21 27.36 -13.62
CA ASP A 67 -3.20 27.82 -14.58
C ASP A 67 -2.34 26.64 -15.07
N ALA A 68 -1.91 25.75 -14.17
CA ALA A 68 -1.14 24.57 -14.57
C ALA A 68 -1.92 23.58 -15.45
N LEU A 69 -3.25 23.54 -15.33
CA LEU A 69 -4.13 22.74 -16.18
C LEU A 69 -4.38 23.42 -17.54
N ALA A 70 -4.56 24.75 -17.55
CA ALA A 70 -4.74 25.53 -18.76
C ALA A 70 -3.47 25.56 -19.63
N GLU A 71 -2.30 25.61 -19.00
CA GLU A 71 -1.01 25.68 -19.68
C GLU A 71 -0.39 24.32 -19.98
N ALA A 72 -1.01 23.20 -19.59
CA ALA A 72 -0.44 21.86 -19.75
C ALA A 72 -0.16 21.57 -21.24
N PRO A 73 1.10 21.69 -21.72
CA PRO A 73 1.39 21.47 -23.12
C PRO A 73 1.27 19.96 -23.36
N PRO A 74 0.84 19.51 -24.56
CA PRO A 74 0.82 18.09 -24.86
C PRO A 74 2.22 17.51 -24.60
N PRO A 75 2.33 16.38 -23.86
CA PRO A 75 3.62 15.86 -23.47
C PRO A 75 4.48 15.65 -24.72
N ARG A 76 5.62 16.34 -24.76
CA ARG A 76 6.57 16.29 -25.89
C ARG A 76 6.85 14.82 -26.23
N ARG A 77 6.98 14.46 -27.51
CA ARG A 77 7.17 13.05 -27.98
C ARG A 77 8.21 12.27 -27.17
N ARG A 78 9.28 12.93 -26.70
CA ARG A 78 10.31 12.36 -25.82
C ARG A 78 9.77 11.91 -24.45
N ALA A 79 8.88 12.67 -23.82
CA ALA A 79 8.25 12.32 -22.55
C ALA A 79 7.36 11.07 -22.69
N ARG A 80 6.59 10.95 -23.78
CA ARG A 80 5.79 9.75 -24.09
C ARG A 80 6.68 8.51 -24.30
N ALA A 81 7.81 8.66 -24.99
CA ALA A 81 8.77 7.57 -25.19
C ALA A 81 9.39 7.09 -23.87
N VAL A 82 9.78 8.02 -22.98
CA VAL A 82 10.30 7.70 -21.65
C VAL A 82 9.25 6.99 -20.78
N LEU A 83 7.99 7.44 -20.82
CA LEU A 83 6.90 6.78 -20.09
C LEU A 83 6.64 5.35 -20.61
N GLY A 84 6.70 5.16 -21.94
CA GLY A 84 6.59 3.84 -22.56
C GLY A 84 7.76 2.91 -22.21
N LEU A 85 8.99 3.42 -22.17
CA LEU A 85 10.17 2.67 -21.72
C LEU A 85 10.03 2.25 -20.25
N ARG A 86 9.56 3.14 -19.38
CA ARG A 86 9.30 2.84 -17.96
C ARG A 86 8.21 1.79 -17.79
N GLY A 87 7.13 1.86 -18.56
CA GLY A 87 6.08 0.85 -18.57
C GLY A 87 6.60 -0.53 -18.98
N ARG A 88 7.43 -0.60 -20.03
CA ARG A 88 8.09 -1.85 -20.46
C ARG A 88 9.05 -2.38 -19.41
N ALA A 89 9.86 -1.51 -18.81
CA ALA A 89 10.78 -1.88 -17.74
C ALA A 89 10.03 -2.43 -16.51
N ALA A 90 8.93 -1.79 -16.10
CA ALA A 90 8.10 -2.26 -15.01
C ALA A 90 7.46 -3.63 -15.32
N LEU A 91 7.01 -3.85 -16.57
CA LEU A 91 6.48 -5.13 -17.02
C LEU A 91 7.56 -6.21 -17.01
N SER A 92 8.77 -5.91 -17.51
CA SER A 92 9.88 -6.86 -17.51
C SER A 92 10.33 -7.21 -16.09
N LEU A 93 10.35 -6.24 -15.17
CA LEU A 93 10.65 -6.49 -13.75
C LEU A 93 9.59 -7.39 -13.12
N ARG A 94 8.30 -7.17 -13.38
CA ARG A 94 7.22 -8.04 -12.89
C ARG A 94 7.33 -9.46 -13.47
N ALA A 95 7.64 -9.59 -14.76
CA ALA A 95 7.84 -10.89 -15.40
C ALA A 95 9.05 -11.63 -14.80
N ALA A 96 10.17 -10.94 -14.60
CA ALA A 96 11.36 -11.50 -13.95
C ALA A 96 11.08 -11.91 -12.50
N LEU A 97 10.35 -11.08 -11.73
CA LEU A 97 9.94 -11.40 -10.37
C LEU A 97 9.01 -12.63 -10.33
N GLY A 98 8.08 -12.73 -11.29
CA GLY A 98 7.21 -13.89 -11.43
C GLY A 98 7.98 -15.16 -11.74
N LEU A 99 8.98 -15.09 -12.63
CA LEU A 99 9.85 -16.22 -12.94
C LEU A 99 10.68 -16.66 -11.72
N ILE A 100 11.30 -15.71 -11.00
CA ILE A 100 12.05 -15.98 -9.78
C ILE A 100 11.14 -16.61 -8.71
N GLY A 101 9.94 -16.05 -8.51
CA GLY A 101 8.95 -16.58 -7.58
C GLY A 101 8.52 -18.01 -7.92
N ALA A 102 8.27 -18.30 -9.19
CA ALA A 102 7.94 -19.65 -9.66
C ALA A 102 9.10 -20.64 -9.43
N LEU A 103 10.34 -20.24 -9.74
CA LEU A 103 11.52 -21.07 -9.48
C LEU A 103 11.69 -21.35 -7.98
N GLN A 104 11.56 -20.34 -7.12
CA GLN A 104 11.67 -20.52 -5.66
C GLN A 104 10.57 -21.43 -5.11
N LEU A 105 9.35 -21.28 -5.61
CA LEU A 105 8.21 -22.11 -5.24
C LEU A 105 8.44 -23.58 -5.64
N VAL A 106 8.86 -23.82 -6.88
CA VAL A 106 9.19 -25.17 -7.36
C VAL A 106 10.34 -25.76 -6.54
N LEU A 107 11.39 -24.99 -6.24
CA LEU A 107 12.50 -25.44 -5.39
C LEU A 107 11.99 -25.85 -4.01
N GLY A 108 11.17 -25.03 -3.35
CA GLY A 108 10.58 -25.34 -2.05
C GLY A 108 9.70 -26.60 -2.09
N LEU A 109 8.82 -26.73 -3.09
CA LEU A 109 7.98 -27.92 -3.27
C LEU A 109 8.81 -29.18 -3.53
N THR A 110 9.90 -29.09 -4.31
CA THR A 110 10.80 -30.24 -4.52
C THR A 110 11.59 -30.62 -3.26
N GLN A 111 11.91 -29.66 -2.37
CA GLN A 111 12.55 -29.95 -1.08
C GLN A 111 11.60 -30.73 -0.16
N ILE A 112 10.31 -30.36 -0.15
CA ILE A 112 9.25 -31.09 0.56
C ILE A 112 9.15 -32.51 -0.02
N GLY A 113 9.02 -32.65 -1.34
CA GLY A 113 8.86 -33.96 -1.99
C GLY A 113 10.04 -34.91 -1.84
N ARG A 114 11.29 -34.39 -1.88
CA ARG A 114 12.49 -35.22 -1.67
C ARG A 114 12.66 -35.68 -0.22
N GLY A 115 12.17 -34.90 0.76
CA GLY A 115 12.17 -35.31 2.17
C GLY A 115 11.32 -36.55 2.45
N VAL A 116 10.30 -36.81 1.61
CA VAL A 116 9.40 -37.97 1.71
C VAL A 116 9.97 -39.21 1.01
N ALA A 117 10.92 -39.04 0.07
CA ALA A 117 11.48 -40.12 -0.75
C ALA A 117 12.92 -40.53 -0.36
N GLY A 118 13.52 -39.90 0.64
CA GLY A 118 14.86 -40.24 1.13
C GLY A 118 14.86 -41.55 1.95
N PRO A 119 15.92 -42.39 1.87
CA PRO A 119 16.02 -43.59 2.69
C PRO A 119 15.87 -43.26 4.18
N HIS A 120 14.92 -43.92 4.85
CA HIS A 120 14.73 -43.81 6.30
C HIS A 120 15.98 -44.31 7.04
N VAL A 121 16.85 -43.40 7.47
CA VAL A 121 17.95 -43.70 8.40
C VAL A 121 17.60 -43.11 9.77
N HIS A 122 17.49 -43.96 10.78
CA HIS A 122 17.32 -43.59 12.20
C HIS A 122 18.55 -44.08 13.02
N PRO A 123 18.91 -43.50 14.18
CA PRO A 123 19.32 -42.10 14.37
C PRO A 123 20.60 -41.97 15.25
N GLY A 124 21.40 -40.94 14.95
CA GLY A 124 22.05 -40.13 15.99
C GLY A 124 21.24 -38.84 16.16
N GLY A 125 21.28 -38.20 17.33
CA GLY A 125 20.43 -37.03 17.69
C GLY A 125 20.43 -35.85 16.69
N ASP A 126 21.42 -35.78 15.81
CA ASP A 126 21.55 -34.74 14.78
C ASP A 126 20.58 -34.91 13.59
N ALA A 127 20.07 -36.12 13.34
CA ALA A 127 19.22 -36.39 12.16
C ALA A 127 17.80 -35.77 12.29
N LEU A 128 17.26 -35.73 13.51
CA LEU A 128 15.95 -35.10 13.77
C LEU A 128 16.06 -33.57 13.67
N ALA A 129 17.13 -32.98 14.21
CA ALA A 129 17.40 -31.54 14.10
C ALA A 129 17.62 -31.12 12.64
N ALA A 130 18.38 -31.89 11.87
CA ALA A 130 18.59 -31.65 10.44
C ALA A 130 17.28 -31.76 9.63
N GLY A 131 16.40 -32.72 9.96
CA GLY A 131 15.08 -32.86 9.35
C GLY A 131 14.17 -31.67 9.63
N HIS A 132 14.11 -31.17 10.87
CA HIS A 132 13.30 -29.99 11.22
C HIS A 132 13.76 -28.72 10.49
N LEU A 133 15.07 -28.46 10.44
CA LEU A 133 15.64 -27.32 9.72
C LEU A 133 15.40 -27.40 8.21
N TRP A 134 15.35 -28.62 7.65
CA TRP A 134 15.02 -28.84 6.24
C TRP A 134 13.59 -28.43 5.90
N HIS A 135 12.60 -28.89 6.67
CA HIS A 135 11.19 -28.55 6.46
C HIS A 135 10.93 -27.05 6.64
N GLU A 136 11.57 -26.43 7.63
CA GLU A 136 11.49 -24.99 7.84
C GLU A 136 12.06 -24.22 6.63
N SER A 137 13.23 -24.60 6.14
CA SER A 137 13.83 -23.96 4.96
C SER A 137 12.98 -24.11 3.69
N ALA A 138 12.32 -25.26 3.52
CA ALA A 138 11.41 -25.50 2.41
C ALA A 138 10.15 -24.63 2.50
N ALA A 139 9.56 -24.52 3.70
CA ALA A 139 8.42 -23.64 3.95
C ALA A 139 8.76 -22.17 3.66
N TRP A 140 9.94 -21.70 4.06
CA TRP A 140 10.43 -20.35 3.73
C TRP A 140 10.56 -20.13 2.22
N ASN A 141 11.12 -21.08 1.48
CA ASN A 141 11.23 -20.99 0.02
C ASN A 141 9.86 -20.90 -0.67
N VAL A 142 8.89 -21.71 -0.21
CA VAL A 142 7.50 -21.66 -0.69
C VAL A 142 6.87 -20.31 -0.39
N ALA A 143 6.99 -19.81 0.85
CA ALA A 143 6.40 -18.55 1.28
C ALA A 143 6.97 -17.34 0.51
N VAL A 144 8.29 -17.27 0.34
CA VAL A 144 8.95 -16.21 -0.42
C VAL A 144 8.58 -16.29 -1.90
N GLY A 145 8.56 -17.49 -2.49
CA GLY A 145 8.14 -17.70 -3.87
C GLY A 145 6.71 -17.23 -4.12
N ALA A 146 5.77 -17.62 -3.25
CA ALA A 146 4.38 -17.16 -3.29
C ALA A 146 4.26 -15.65 -3.12
N GLY A 147 5.04 -15.05 -2.20
CA GLY A 147 5.11 -13.60 -2.01
C GLY A 147 5.57 -12.86 -3.27
N PHE A 148 6.60 -13.35 -3.95
CA PHE A 148 7.08 -12.76 -5.22
C PHE A 148 6.05 -12.89 -6.35
N LEU A 149 5.39 -14.04 -6.50
CA LEU A 149 4.31 -14.24 -7.46
C LEU A 149 3.15 -13.27 -7.20
N PHE A 150 2.78 -13.09 -5.93
CA PHE A 150 1.75 -12.16 -5.51
C PHE A 150 2.11 -10.70 -5.83
N VAL A 151 3.35 -10.29 -5.57
CA VAL A 151 3.83 -8.94 -5.95
C VAL A 151 3.85 -8.77 -7.47
N ALA A 152 4.26 -9.80 -8.22
CA ALA A 152 4.28 -9.77 -9.69
C ALA A 152 2.87 -9.62 -10.29
N ALA A 153 1.86 -10.25 -9.68
CA ALA A 153 0.46 -10.18 -10.11
C ALA A 153 -0.23 -8.87 -9.69
N ARG A 154 0.24 -8.20 -8.64
CA ARG A 154 -0.38 -6.97 -8.12
C ARG A 154 -0.03 -5.72 -8.94
N ARG A 155 -1.02 -4.84 -9.07
CA ARG A 155 -0.87 -3.50 -9.68
C ARG A 155 -0.44 -2.44 -8.67
N THR A 156 -0.71 -2.66 -7.38
CA THR A 156 -0.37 -1.74 -6.28
C THR A 156 1.05 -1.98 -5.74
N PRO A 157 1.69 -0.95 -5.15
CA PRO A 157 3.04 -1.07 -4.62
C PRO A 157 3.08 -2.03 -3.41
N PRO A 158 4.15 -2.84 -3.26
CA PRO A 158 4.28 -3.81 -2.17
C PRO A 158 4.78 -3.16 -0.87
N THR A 159 4.07 -2.14 -0.37
CA THR A 159 4.50 -1.35 0.80
C THR A 159 4.63 -2.16 2.08
N GLY A 160 3.76 -3.16 2.30
CA GLY A 160 3.84 -4.03 3.48
C GLY A 160 4.95 -5.09 3.43
N LEU A 161 5.36 -5.51 2.23
CA LEU A 161 6.30 -6.64 2.08
C LEU A 161 7.76 -6.20 2.21
N VAL A 162 8.08 -4.94 1.86
CA VAL A 162 9.45 -4.43 1.83
C VAL A 162 10.12 -4.46 3.21
N PRO A 163 9.54 -3.93 4.31
CA PRO A 163 10.20 -3.93 5.62
C PRO A 163 10.49 -5.35 6.12
N MET A 164 9.52 -6.25 5.97
CA MET A 164 9.64 -7.66 6.35
C MET A 164 10.76 -8.36 5.55
N LEU A 165 10.76 -8.23 4.21
CA LEU A 165 11.82 -8.81 3.38
C LEU A 165 13.19 -8.17 3.64
N SER A 166 13.23 -6.88 3.98
CA SER A 166 14.49 -6.19 4.31
C SER A 166 15.14 -6.80 5.55
N ALA A 167 14.36 -6.99 6.61
CA ALA A 167 14.84 -7.64 7.83
C ALA A 167 15.30 -9.07 7.56
N PHE A 168 14.51 -9.83 6.80
CA PHE A 168 14.86 -11.20 6.41
C PHE A 168 16.18 -11.27 5.61
N VAL A 169 16.29 -10.46 4.55
CA VAL A 169 17.49 -10.39 3.70
C VAL A 169 18.71 -9.92 4.48
N GLY A 170 18.56 -8.91 5.35
CA GLY A 170 19.65 -8.43 6.20
C GLY A 170 20.22 -9.54 7.09
N THR A 171 19.36 -10.30 7.77
CA THR A 171 19.77 -11.45 8.57
C THR A 171 20.39 -12.54 7.71
N LEU A 172 19.81 -12.86 6.55
CA LEU A 172 20.33 -13.88 5.62
C LEU A 172 21.75 -13.56 5.13
N VAL A 173 22.01 -12.29 4.81
CA VAL A 173 23.35 -11.82 4.37
C VAL A 173 24.34 -11.95 5.52
N LEU A 174 23.99 -11.53 6.73
CA LEU A 174 24.86 -11.68 7.91
C LEU A 174 25.24 -13.14 8.16
N LEU A 175 24.25 -14.04 8.13
CA LEU A 175 24.50 -15.48 8.28
C LEU A 175 25.35 -16.04 7.15
N SER A 176 25.12 -15.62 5.90
CA SER A 176 25.90 -16.08 4.75
C SER A 176 27.37 -15.61 4.81
N VAL A 177 27.61 -14.38 5.28
CA VAL A 177 28.98 -13.89 5.52
C VAL A 177 29.67 -14.69 6.62
N ASN A 178 28.96 -15.04 7.68
CA ASN A 178 29.48 -15.90 8.75
C ASN A 178 29.81 -17.32 8.24
N ASP A 179 28.93 -17.91 7.42
CA ASP A 179 29.15 -19.23 6.82
C ASP A 179 30.39 -19.21 5.91
N LEU A 180 30.57 -18.14 5.12
CA LEU A 180 31.75 -17.93 4.28
C LEU A 180 33.03 -17.78 5.12
N ALA A 181 32.99 -16.97 6.19
CA ALA A 181 34.13 -16.77 7.08
C ALA A 181 34.54 -18.04 7.85
N THR A 182 33.59 -18.92 8.13
CA THR A 182 33.83 -20.22 8.80
C THR A 182 34.08 -21.37 7.82
N GLY A 183 34.12 -21.11 6.51
CA GLY A 183 34.38 -22.11 5.47
C GLY A 183 33.24 -23.13 5.27
N ARG A 184 32.03 -22.85 5.77
CA ARG A 184 30.86 -23.74 5.70
C ARG A 184 29.91 -23.34 4.58
N VAL A 185 30.39 -23.33 3.34
CA VAL A 185 29.58 -22.90 2.19
C VAL A 185 28.91 -24.10 1.51
N ASP A 186 27.59 -24.16 1.62
CA ASP A 186 26.78 -25.06 0.79
C ASP A 186 26.41 -24.36 -0.54
N THR A 187 26.78 -24.97 -1.67
CA THR A 187 26.58 -24.38 -3.00
C THR A 187 25.09 -24.29 -3.37
N THR A 188 24.28 -25.26 -2.96
CA THR A 188 22.83 -25.28 -3.22
C THR A 188 22.14 -24.15 -2.46
N ARG A 189 22.57 -23.92 -1.21
CA ARG A 189 22.09 -22.82 -0.36
C ARG A 189 22.48 -21.45 -0.91
N LEU A 190 23.69 -21.33 -1.45
CA LEU A 190 24.16 -20.08 -2.05
C LEU A 190 23.35 -19.69 -3.29
N VAL A 191 23.00 -20.66 -4.14
CA VAL A 191 22.15 -20.42 -5.32
C VAL A 191 20.74 -19.98 -4.92
N SER A 192 20.12 -20.62 -3.92
CA SER A 192 18.77 -20.23 -3.46
C SER A 192 18.75 -18.85 -2.81
N HIS A 193 19.81 -18.46 -2.09
CA HIS A 193 19.98 -17.10 -1.59
C HIS A 193 20.11 -16.08 -2.73
N GLY A 194 20.81 -16.42 -3.81
CA GLY A 194 20.94 -15.57 -5.00
C GLY A 194 19.59 -15.21 -5.64
N PHE A 195 18.70 -16.19 -5.80
CA PHE A 195 17.33 -15.95 -6.29
C PHE A 195 16.55 -15.02 -5.38
N LEU A 196 16.66 -15.21 -4.05
CA LEU A 196 15.97 -14.38 -3.08
C LEU A 196 16.45 -12.93 -3.10
N LEU A 197 17.77 -12.72 -3.16
CA LEU A 197 18.38 -11.39 -3.26
C LEU A 197 17.96 -10.67 -4.54
N ALA A 198 17.95 -11.38 -5.68
CA ALA A 198 17.49 -10.84 -6.95
C ALA A 198 16.00 -10.45 -6.91
N GLY A 199 15.14 -11.33 -6.38
CA GLY A 199 13.73 -11.04 -6.19
C GLY A 199 13.49 -9.82 -5.29
N TYR A 200 14.19 -9.75 -4.16
CA TYR A 200 14.13 -8.60 -3.25
C TYR A 200 14.56 -7.29 -3.92
N ALA A 201 15.67 -7.30 -4.68
CA ALA A 201 16.13 -6.13 -5.43
C ALA A 201 15.07 -5.64 -6.44
N ILE A 202 14.36 -6.56 -7.11
CA ILE A 202 13.26 -6.22 -8.01
C ILE A 202 12.08 -5.63 -7.23
N VAL A 203 11.72 -6.18 -6.07
CA VAL A 203 10.66 -5.62 -5.21
C VAL A 203 11.00 -4.19 -4.77
N VAL A 204 12.26 -3.93 -4.38
CA VAL A 204 12.75 -2.58 -4.05
C VAL A 204 12.74 -1.66 -5.28
N ALA A 205 13.07 -2.15 -6.46
CA ALA A 205 12.98 -1.36 -7.68
C ALA A 205 11.51 -0.99 -7.97
N LEU A 206 10.59 -1.95 -7.91
CA LEU A 206 9.15 -1.74 -8.15
C LEU A 206 8.49 -0.84 -7.09
N SER A 207 9.07 -0.70 -5.89
CA SER A 207 8.57 0.22 -4.87
C SER A 207 8.94 1.68 -5.16
N ARG A 208 9.90 1.95 -6.06
CA ARG A 208 10.36 3.32 -6.37
C ARG A 208 9.32 4.12 -7.17
N PRO A 209 9.09 5.40 -6.83
CA PRO A 209 8.09 6.24 -7.51
C PRO A 209 8.30 6.36 -9.02
N GLY A 210 9.55 6.38 -9.49
CA GLY A 210 9.89 6.58 -10.90
C GLY A 210 9.51 5.44 -11.86
N LEU A 211 9.15 4.26 -11.34
CA LEU A 211 8.67 3.12 -12.12
C LEU A 211 7.15 2.96 -12.07
N ARG A 212 6.43 3.91 -11.44
CA ARG A 212 4.96 3.95 -11.44
C ARG A 212 4.46 4.63 -12.72
N PRO A 213 3.78 3.90 -13.63
CA PRO A 213 3.17 4.51 -14.81
C PRO A 213 2.04 5.47 -14.43
N ASP A 214 1.32 5.15 -13.34
CA ASP A 214 0.10 5.83 -12.88
C ASP A 214 0.33 6.69 -11.62
N GLY A 215 1.58 6.92 -11.24
CA GLY A 215 1.88 7.79 -10.09
C GLY A 215 1.62 9.26 -10.43
N PRO A 216 1.16 10.10 -9.47
CA PRO A 216 1.07 11.54 -9.70
C PRO A 216 2.43 12.03 -10.18
N ALA A 217 2.43 12.82 -11.27
CA ALA A 217 3.66 13.32 -11.86
C ALA A 217 4.42 14.14 -10.81
N GLN A 218 5.44 13.53 -10.21
CA GLN A 218 6.32 14.20 -9.27
C GLN A 218 7.18 15.16 -10.08
N ARG A 219 6.68 16.39 -10.26
CA ARG A 219 7.54 17.52 -10.61
C ARG A 219 8.43 17.74 -9.40
N ASP A 220 9.74 17.60 -9.58
CA ASP A 220 10.75 18.07 -8.65
C ASP A 220 10.49 19.56 -8.40
N ARG A 221 9.80 19.87 -7.30
CA ARG A 221 9.81 21.21 -6.73
C ARG A 221 11.04 21.29 -5.83
N PRO A 222 12.02 22.18 -6.10
CA PRO A 222 13.03 22.51 -5.12
C PRO A 222 12.34 23.35 -4.04
N GLY A 223 11.85 22.68 -3.00
CA GLY A 223 11.24 23.32 -1.85
C GLY A 223 11.46 22.40 -0.66
N GLU A 224 12.36 22.82 0.22
CA GLU A 224 12.63 22.12 1.48
C GLU A 224 11.33 21.75 2.20
N PRO A 225 11.22 20.54 2.78
CA PRO A 225 10.08 20.20 3.61
C PRO A 225 10.18 21.00 4.92
N ARG A 226 9.65 22.23 4.93
CA ARG A 226 9.45 23.02 6.15
C ARG A 226 8.28 22.45 6.94
N TRP A 227 8.46 21.25 7.48
CA TRP A 227 7.68 20.81 8.62
C TRP A 227 8.10 21.63 9.83
N ARG A 228 7.46 22.79 10.01
CA ARG A 228 7.44 23.47 11.30
C ARG A 228 6.07 23.19 11.90
N LEU A 229 6.05 22.46 13.01
CA LEU A 229 4.88 22.42 13.88
C LEU A 229 4.85 23.79 14.58
N PRO A 230 3.85 24.65 14.33
CA PRO A 230 3.65 25.81 15.18
C PRO A 230 3.27 25.25 16.54
N ALA A 231 4.18 25.36 17.51
CA ALA A 231 3.85 25.11 18.90
C ALA A 231 2.95 26.27 19.34
N GLU A 232 1.70 25.95 19.68
CA GLU A 232 0.75 26.83 20.37
C GLU A 232 0.42 28.16 19.66
N GLU A 233 -0.35 28.08 18.58
CA GLU A 233 -1.25 29.18 18.24
C GLU A 233 -2.69 28.69 18.40
N GLN A 234 -3.39 29.27 19.38
CA GLN A 234 -4.83 29.06 19.54
C GLN A 234 -5.50 29.55 18.26
N PRO A 235 -6.29 28.72 17.57
CA PRO A 235 -6.96 29.15 16.34
C PRO A 235 -7.91 30.30 16.69
N GLU A 236 -7.62 31.50 16.18
CA GLU A 236 -8.60 32.58 16.14
C GLU A 236 -9.84 32.06 15.40
N GLY A 237 -11.01 32.20 16.05
CA GLY A 237 -12.27 31.75 15.47
C GLY A 237 -12.48 32.38 14.09
N PRO A 238 -13.05 31.66 13.11
CA PRO A 238 -13.25 32.19 11.77
C PRO A 238 -14.09 33.46 11.84
N GLY A 239 -13.49 34.58 11.45
CA GLY A 239 -14.17 35.87 11.37
C GLY A 239 -15.34 35.76 10.40
N LEU A 240 -16.57 35.81 10.92
CA LEU A 240 -17.77 35.85 10.10
C LEU A 240 -17.78 37.15 9.30
N ARG A 241 -17.47 37.07 8.00
CA ARG A 241 -17.60 38.20 7.08
C ARG A 241 -19.07 38.40 6.75
N VAL A 242 -19.69 39.36 7.44
CA VAL A 242 -21.07 39.78 7.14
C VAL A 242 -21.07 40.45 5.76
N LEU A 243 -21.70 39.82 4.78
CA LEU A 243 -21.89 40.38 3.45
C LEU A 243 -22.99 41.46 3.49
N PRO A 244 -22.84 42.57 2.75
CA PRO A 244 -23.89 43.58 2.66
C PRO A 244 -25.18 43.00 2.04
N PRO A 245 -26.37 43.47 2.45
CA PRO A 245 -27.64 42.97 1.92
C PRO A 245 -27.75 43.19 0.41
N TYR A 246 -28.26 42.19 -0.31
CA TYR A 246 -28.58 42.27 -1.74
C TYR A 246 -30.10 42.23 -1.95
N PRO A 247 -30.62 42.66 -3.12
CA PRO A 247 -32.06 42.74 -3.37
C PRO A 247 -32.72 41.36 -3.18
N GLY A 248 -33.63 41.26 -2.22
CA GLY A 248 -34.29 40.00 -1.83
C GLY A 248 -33.92 39.46 -0.44
N SER A 249 -33.03 40.13 0.31
CA SER A 249 -32.77 39.77 1.70
C SER A 249 -34.01 39.98 2.59
N ALA A 250 -34.42 38.93 3.31
CA ALA A 250 -35.54 39.00 4.24
C ALA A 250 -35.20 39.86 5.45
N HIS A 251 -35.99 40.89 5.71
CA HIS A 251 -35.89 41.72 6.91
C HIS A 251 -36.91 41.23 7.94
N VAL A 252 -36.43 40.78 9.11
CA VAL A 252 -37.30 40.54 10.26
C VAL A 252 -37.38 41.84 11.04
N SER A 253 -38.56 42.46 11.09
CA SER A 253 -38.80 43.59 11.98
C SER A 253 -39.05 43.06 13.39
N ASP A 254 -38.08 43.19 14.28
CA ASP A 254 -38.28 42.92 15.70
C ASP A 254 -39.26 43.97 16.27
N ARG A 255 -40.53 43.60 16.37
CA ARG A 255 -41.48 44.30 17.23
C ARG A 255 -41.17 43.91 18.66
N ARG A 256 -40.43 44.78 19.37
CA ARG A 256 -40.37 44.73 20.82
C ARG A 256 -41.78 44.90 21.39
N ALA A 257 -42.26 43.87 22.08
CA ALA A 257 -43.40 44.00 22.97
C ALA A 257 -42.98 44.87 24.16
N ALA A 258 -43.85 45.81 24.53
CA ALA A 258 -43.71 46.70 25.68
C ALA A 258 -43.70 45.94 27.00
#